data_AF-A0A4Z0JJ45-F1
#
_entry.id   AF-A0A4Z0JJ45-F1
#
_cell.length_a   1.000
_cell.length_b   1.000
_cell.length_c   1.000
_cell.angle_alpha   90.00
_cell.angle_beta   90.00
_cell.angle_gamma   90.00
#
_symmetry.space_group_name_H-M   'P 1'
#
loop_
_entity.id
_entity.type
_entity.pdbx_description
1 polymer ?
#
loop_
_entity_poly.entity_id
_entity_poly.type
_entity_poly.pdbx_seq_one_letter_code
_entity_poly.pdbx_strand_id
1 'polypeptide(L)'
;MGVSVERYNLIETNILLDRFLTYREVFTEYFKTIKVIERGEALRYETYSRLVENYMINVHQFIKLCNSYVVKYHLEKSFLAEALNNYFVSIISALDCLDIDNNLVDHRRLEAAKKKIHASEEKFMKSIGRLAN
;
A
#
# COMPACT_ATOMS: atom_id res chain seq x y z
N MET A 1 -33.27 -15.37 2.85
CA MET A 1 -31.91 -15.66 2.36
C MET A 1 -31.06 -14.40 2.07
N GLY A 2 -31.60 -13.16 2.06
CA GLY A 2 -30.81 -11.94 1.80
C GLY A 2 -29.93 -11.45 2.97
N VAL A 3 -30.38 -11.63 4.21
CA VAL A 3 -29.72 -11.08 5.42
C VAL A 3 -28.34 -11.70 5.72
N SER A 4 -28.08 -12.93 5.26
CA SER A 4 -26.80 -13.61 5.46
C SER A 4 -25.73 -13.15 4.47
N VAL A 5 -26.13 -12.81 3.23
CA VAL A 5 -25.22 -12.35 2.17
C VAL A 5 -24.74 -10.93 2.46
N GLU A 6 -25.64 -10.04 2.88
CA GLU A 6 -25.28 -8.67 3.27
C GLU A 6 -24.33 -8.63 4.48
N ARG A 7 -24.60 -9.44 5.51
CA ARG A 7 -23.69 -9.55 6.68
C ARG A 7 -22.32 -10.11 6.31
N TYR A 8 -22.28 -11.11 5.41
CA TYR A 8 -21.02 -11.70 4.96
C TYR A 8 -20.18 -10.69 4.16
N ASN A 9 -20.80 -9.92 3.26
CA ASN A 9 -20.13 -8.87 2.51
C ASN A 9 -19.57 -7.75 3.41
N LEU A 10 -20.29 -7.41 4.48
CA LEU A 10 -19.84 -6.41 5.45
C LEU A 10 -18.62 -6.91 6.25
N ILE A 11 -18.63 -8.18 6.67
CA ILE A 11 -17.47 -8.81 7.35
C ILE A 11 -16.25 -8.83 6.43
N GLU A 12 -16.39 -9.23 5.16
CA GLU A 12 -15.24 -9.27 4.24
C GLU A 12 -14.71 -7.89 3.88
N THR A 13 -15.59 -6.89 3.78
CA THR A 13 -15.17 -5.48 3.62
C THR A 13 -14.36 -5.01 4.82
N ASN A 14 -14.79 -5.36 6.04
CA ASN A 14 -14.02 -5.04 7.25
C ASN A 14 -12.66 -5.75 7.27
N ILE A 15 -12.60 -7.01 6.82
CA ILE A 15 -11.34 -7.75 6.69
C ILE A 15 -10.43 -7.07 5.66
N LEU A 16 -10.95 -6.64 4.50
CA LEU A 16 -10.17 -5.90 3.52
C LEU A 16 -9.60 -4.60 4.11
N LEU A 17 -10.42 -3.86 4.87
CA LEU A 17 -10.01 -2.61 5.50
C LEU A 17 -8.94 -2.83 6.57
N ASP A 18 -9.08 -3.84 7.42
CA ASP A 18 -8.08 -4.23 8.42
C ASP A 18 -6.74 -4.60 7.77
N ARG A 19 -6.80 -5.41 6.69
CA ARG A 19 -5.61 -5.76 5.89
C ARG A 19 -4.99 -4.54 5.24
N PHE A 20 -5.80 -3.62 4.71
CA PHE A 20 -5.31 -2.38 4.13
C PHE A 20 -4.56 -1.53 5.17
N LEU A 21 -5.12 -1.35 6.36
CA LEU A 21 -4.49 -0.61 7.45
C LEU A 21 -3.17 -1.26 7.89
N THR A 22 -3.15 -2.60 7.97
CA THR A 22 -1.93 -3.37 8.29
C THR A 22 -0.82 -3.12 7.26
N TYR A 23 -1.12 -3.25 5.96
CA TYR A 23 -0.12 -3.03 4.92
C TYR A 23 0.31 -1.57 4.82
N ARG A 24 -0.58 -0.62 5.08
CA ARG A 24 -0.22 0.79 5.20
C ARG A 24 0.84 1.03 6.28
N GLU A 25 0.68 0.40 7.44
CA GLU A 25 1.68 0.49 8.51
C GLU A 25 3.01 -0.13 8.07
N VAL A 26 2.98 -1.30 7.42
CA VAL A 26 4.17 -1.90 6.81
C VAL A 26 4.89 -0.91 5.89
N PHE A 27 4.18 -0.30 4.93
CA PHE A 27 4.77 0.71 4.03
C PHE A 27 5.27 1.96 4.75
N THR A 28 4.66 2.34 5.86
CA THR A 28 5.13 3.45 6.70
C THR A 28 6.45 3.11 7.38
N GLU A 29 6.58 1.88 7.89
CA GLU A 29 7.83 1.39 8.49
C GLU A 29 8.97 1.38 7.46
N TYR A 30 8.70 1.05 6.19
CA TYR A 30 9.71 1.17 5.12
C TYR A 30 10.31 2.57 5.04
N PHE A 31 9.49 3.61 5.09
CA PHE A 31 9.99 4.99 5.06
C PHE A 31 10.75 5.38 6.32
N LYS A 32 10.49 4.74 7.46
CA LYS A 32 11.30 4.91 8.68
C LYS A 32 12.66 4.23 8.51
N THR A 33 12.69 3.02 7.94
CA THR A 33 13.93 2.28 7.69
C THR A 33 14.88 3.02 6.76
N ILE A 34 14.38 3.78 5.77
CA ILE A 34 15.23 4.65 4.93
C ILE A 34 16.11 5.57 5.79
N LYS A 35 15.56 6.18 6.84
CA LYS A 35 16.29 7.07 7.76
C LYS A 35 17.31 6.31 8.62
N VAL A 36 16.98 5.08 9.00
CA VAL A 36 17.87 4.21 9.79
C VAL A 36 19.10 3.81 8.98
N ILE A 37 18.90 3.45 7.71
CA ILE A 37 19.99 3.16 6.76
C ILE A 37 20.85 4.41 6.54
N GLU A 38 20.22 5.56 6.28
CA GLU A 38 20.92 6.83 6.04
C GLU A 38 21.82 7.25 7.21
N ARG A 39 21.39 7.00 8.46
CA ARG A 39 22.17 7.29 9.67
C ARG A 39 23.28 6.29 9.95
N GLY A 40 23.37 5.19 9.19
CA GLY A 40 24.25 4.07 9.49
C GLY A 40 23.85 3.30 10.76
N GLU A 41 22.62 3.48 11.24
CA GLU A 41 22.07 2.80 12.42
C GLU A 41 21.50 1.41 12.07
N ALA A 42 21.40 1.09 10.77
CA ALA A 42 20.88 -0.17 10.31
C ALA A 42 21.86 -1.32 10.56
N LEU A 43 21.32 -2.55 10.68
CA LEU A 43 22.15 -3.76 10.70
C LEU A 43 23.04 -3.79 9.46
N ARG A 44 24.26 -4.36 9.58
CA ARG A 44 25.28 -4.42 8.51
C ARG A 44 24.80 -4.90 7.13
N TYR A 45 23.64 -5.56 7.04
CA TYR A 45 23.10 -6.13 5.82
C TYR A 45 21.88 -5.39 5.26
N GLU A 46 21.40 -4.35 5.93
CA GLU A 46 20.23 -3.59 5.48
C GLU A 46 20.69 -2.45 4.56
N THR A 47 20.47 -2.64 3.26
CA THR A 47 20.81 -1.69 2.19
C THR A 47 19.54 -1.21 1.49
N TYR A 48 19.61 -0.13 0.70
CA TYR A 48 18.45 0.29 -0.10
C TYR A 48 18.00 -0.77 -1.10
N SER A 49 18.92 -1.58 -1.64
CA SER A 49 18.56 -2.72 -2.50
C SER A 49 17.68 -3.73 -1.77
N ARG A 50 18.11 -4.17 -0.58
CA ARG A 50 17.37 -5.14 0.24
C ARG A 50 16.04 -4.56 0.71
N LEU A 51 16.02 -3.28 1.06
CA LEU A 51 14.80 -2.56 1.43
C LEU A 51 13.78 -2.56 0.28
N VAL A 52 14.23 -2.26 -0.95
CA VAL A 52 13.40 -2.28 -2.17
C VAL A 52 12.86 -3.66 -2.47
N GLU A 53 13.69 -4.70 -2.40
CA GLU A 53 13.25 -6.08 -2.60
C GLU A 53 12.16 -6.48 -1.61
N ASN A 54 12.38 -6.24 -0.32
CA ASN A 54 11.40 -6.53 0.72
C ASN A 54 10.12 -5.74 0.50
N TYR A 55 10.22 -4.45 0.12
CA TYR A 55 9.07 -3.60 -0.17
C TYR A 55 8.22 -4.19 -1.28
N MET A 56 8.84 -4.55 -2.41
CA MET A 56 8.15 -5.10 -3.56
C MET A 56 7.49 -6.45 -3.27
N ILE A 57 8.07 -7.30 -2.43
CA ILE A 57 7.44 -8.54 -1.96
C ILE A 57 6.11 -8.22 -1.25
N ASN A 58 6.12 -7.25 -0.32
CA ASN A 58 4.92 -6.84 0.40
C ASN A 58 3.87 -6.19 -0.52
N VAL A 59 4.31 -5.38 -1.49
CA VAL A 59 3.43 -4.79 -2.51
C VAL A 59 2.73 -5.89 -3.32
N HIS A 60 3.47 -6.88 -3.82
CA HIS A 60 2.90 -7.97 -4.60
C HIS A 60 1.91 -8.83 -3.79
N GLN A 61 2.25 -9.14 -2.54
CA GLN A 61 1.35 -9.87 -1.63
C GLN A 61 0.07 -9.08 -1.39
N PHE A 62 0.18 -7.77 -1.20
CA PHE A 62 -0.98 -6.92 -0.96
C PHE A 62 -1.87 -6.78 -2.20
N ILE A 63 -1.28 -6.57 -3.39
CA ILE A 63 -2.01 -6.58 -4.67
C ILE A 63 -2.79 -7.88 -4.84
N LYS A 64 -2.18 -9.03 -4.56
CA LYS A 64 -2.84 -10.33 -4.68
C LYS A 64 -4.06 -10.45 -3.75
N LEU A 65 -3.92 -10.00 -2.49
CA LEU A 65 -5.00 -10.02 -1.51
C LEU A 65 -6.17 -9.14 -1.98
N CYS A 66 -5.87 -7.91 -2.40
CA CYS A 66 -6.84 -6.95 -2.90
C CYS A 66 -7.55 -7.42 -4.17
N ASN A 67 -6.81 -7.94 -5.15
CA ASN A 67 -7.39 -8.46 -6.39
C ASN A 67 -8.29 -9.67 -6.14
N SER A 68 -7.95 -10.53 -5.16
CA SER A 68 -8.83 -11.63 -4.79
C SER A 68 -10.19 -11.13 -4.30
N TYR A 69 -10.24 -10.04 -3.53
CA TYR A 69 -11.49 -9.43 -3.10
C TYR A 69 -12.23 -8.79 -4.27
N VAL A 70 -11.54 -8.01 -5.10
CA VAL A 70 -12.12 -7.32 -6.26
C VAL A 70 -12.79 -8.33 -7.21
N VAL A 71 -12.12 -9.44 -7.53
CA VAL A 71 -12.65 -10.47 -8.42
C VAL A 71 -13.82 -11.23 -7.79
N LYS A 72 -13.71 -11.59 -6.50
CA LYS A 72 -14.76 -12.31 -5.77
C LYS A 72 -16.10 -11.55 -5.78
N TYR A 73 -16.04 -10.22 -5.75
CA TYR A 73 -17.21 -9.34 -5.70
C TYR A 73 -17.53 -8.65 -7.02
N HIS A 74 -16.88 -9.04 -8.12
CA HIS A 74 -17.08 -8.47 -9.46
C HIS A 74 -16.93 -6.93 -9.50
N LEU A 75 -15.93 -6.41 -8.78
CA LEU A 75 -15.66 -4.99 -8.61
C LEU A 75 -14.61 -4.45 -9.59
N GLU A 76 -14.21 -5.21 -10.63
CA GLU A 76 -13.08 -4.89 -11.50
C GLU A 76 -13.26 -3.55 -12.24
N LYS A 77 -14.51 -3.19 -12.56
CA LYS A 77 -14.87 -1.93 -13.22
C LYS A 77 -15.38 -0.86 -12.24
N SER A 78 -15.23 -1.11 -10.94
CA SER A 78 -15.71 -0.19 -9.89
C SER A 78 -14.71 0.94 -9.64
N PHE A 79 -15.22 2.03 -9.07
CA PHE A 79 -14.39 3.12 -8.56
C PHE A 79 -13.43 2.65 -7.45
N LEU A 80 -13.79 1.61 -6.69
CA LEU A 80 -12.91 1.03 -5.67
C LEU A 80 -11.67 0.41 -6.32
N ALA A 81 -11.84 -0.39 -7.38
CA ALA A 81 -10.72 -1.02 -8.08
C ALA A 81 -9.79 0.02 -8.73
N GLU A 82 -10.36 1.09 -9.29
CA GLU A 82 -9.58 2.21 -9.82
C GLU A 82 -8.79 2.95 -8.72
N ALA A 83 -9.45 3.26 -7.60
CA ALA A 83 -8.80 3.93 -6.47
C ALA A 83 -7.66 3.08 -5.88
N LEU A 84 -7.87 1.76 -5.81
CA LEU A 84 -6.89 0.80 -5.32
C LEU A 84 -5.69 0.66 -6.26
N ASN A 85 -5.92 0.62 -7.58
CA ASN A 85 -4.84 0.65 -8.57
C ASN A 85 -4.01 1.94 -8.47
N ASN A 86 -4.65 3.08 -8.30
CA ASN A 86 -3.96 4.37 -8.11
C ASN A 86 -3.12 4.38 -6.83
N TYR A 87 -3.59 3.73 -5.76
CA TYR A 87 -2.83 3.55 -4.53
C TYR A 87 -1.59 2.69 -4.76
N PHE A 88 -1.72 1.55 -5.46
CA PHE A 88 -0.58 0.69 -5.79
C PHE A 88 0.46 1.38 -6.68
N VAL A 89 0.03 2.14 -7.69
CA VAL A 89 0.94 2.96 -8.50
C VAL A 89 1.69 3.95 -7.63
N SER A 90 1.02 4.60 -6.67
CA SER A 90 1.65 5.58 -5.79
C SER A 90 2.68 4.96 -4.84
N ILE A 91 2.41 3.75 -4.34
CA ILE A 91 3.34 2.92 -3.56
C ILE A 91 4.56 2.55 -4.40
N ILE A 92 4.37 1.99 -5.60
CA ILE A 92 5.48 1.52 -6.43
C ILE A 92 6.37 2.70 -6.84
N SER A 93 5.78 3.81 -7.29
CA SER A 93 6.52 5.03 -7.64
C SER A 93 7.23 5.69 -6.44
N ALA A 94 6.92 5.31 -5.21
CA ALA A 94 7.63 5.85 -4.05
C ALA A 94 9.09 5.39 -4.01
N LEU A 95 9.42 4.27 -4.66
CA LEU A 95 10.78 3.77 -4.77
C LEU A 95 11.68 4.65 -5.63
N ASP A 96 11.13 5.50 -6.49
CA ASP A 96 11.86 6.43 -7.36
C ASP A 96 12.64 7.52 -6.58
N CYS A 97 12.49 7.56 -5.25
CA CYS A 97 13.29 8.39 -4.36
C CYS A 97 14.62 7.75 -3.95
N LEU A 98 14.84 6.46 -4.22
CA LEU A 98 16.05 5.74 -3.86
C LEU A 98 16.97 5.59 -5.07
N ASP A 99 18.24 5.94 -4.89
CA ASP A 99 19.32 5.58 -5.80
C ASP A 99 20.06 4.39 -5.19
N ILE A 100 19.74 3.20 -5.69
CA ILE A 100 20.24 1.92 -5.16
C ILE A 100 21.73 1.77 -5.46
N ASP A 101 22.19 2.21 -6.63
CA ASP A 101 23.56 2.04 -7.10
C ASP A 101 24.55 2.87 -6.28
N ASN A 102 24.14 4.08 -5.90
CA ASN A 102 24.95 4.99 -5.09
C ASN A 102 24.60 4.95 -3.60
N ASN A 103 23.60 4.16 -3.21
CA ASN A 103 23.04 4.11 -1.87
C ASN A 103 22.66 5.51 -1.33
N LEU A 104 21.92 6.28 -2.14
CA LEU A 104 21.46 7.64 -1.82
C LEU A 104 19.93 7.73 -1.80
N VAL A 105 19.41 8.79 -1.17
CA VAL A 105 17.98 9.11 -1.14
C VAL A 105 17.72 10.57 -1.54
N ASP A 106 16.74 10.78 -2.42
CA ASP A 106 16.19 12.09 -2.73
C ASP A 106 15.03 12.40 -1.75
N HIS A 107 15.33 13.18 -0.71
CA HIS A 107 14.35 13.57 0.31
C HIS A 107 13.18 14.38 -0.25
N ARG A 108 13.37 15.15 -1.32
CA ARG A 108 12.26 15.92 -1.92
C ARG A 108 11.28 14.97 -2.58
N ARG A 109 11.78 13.99 -3.33
CA ARG A 109 10.95 12.94 -3.94
C ARG A 109 10.31 12.05 -2.89
N LEU A 110 11.01 11.72 -1.81
CA LEU A 110 10.46 10.93 -0.70
C LEU A 110 9.26 11.62 -0.06
N GLU A 111 9.36 12.91 0.28
CA GLU A 111 8.26 13.66 0.88
C GLU A 111 7.10 13.86 -0.12
N ALA A 112 7.40 14.05 -1.41
CA ALA A 112 6.37 14.09 -2.45
C ALA A 112 5.64 12.73 -2.58
N ALA A 113 6.38 11.62 -2.53
CA ALA A 113 5.83 10.27 -2.59
C ALA A 113 4.90 9.99 -1.41
N LYS A 114 5.32 10.32 -0.17
CA LYS A 114 4.47 10.18 1.02
C LYS A 114 3.14 10.93 0.89
N LYS A 115 3.19 12.18 0.41
CA LYS A 115 1.98 12.98 0.16
C LYS A 115 1.08 12.33 -0.90
N LYS A 116 1.66 11.81 -1.98
CA LYS A 116 0.92 11.13 -3.04
C LYS A 116 0.23 9.85 -2.53
N ILE A 117 0.96 9.03 -1.77
CA ILE A 117 0.42 7.83 -1.12
C ILE A 117 -0.76 8.21 -0.23
N HIS A 118 -0.59 9.18 0.66
CA HIS A 118 -1.65 9.61 1.56
C HIS A 118 -2.89 10.11 0.80
N ALA A 119 -2.71 10.92 -0.25
CA ALA A 119 -3.82 11.38 -1.07
C ALA A 119 -4.54 10.22 -1.79
N SER A 120 -3.82 9.20 -2.24
CA SER A 120 -4.42 8.01 -2.86
C SER A 120 -5.10 7.08 -1.84
N GLU A 121 -4.56 6.98 -0.62
CA GLU A 121 -5.19 6.29 0.51
C GLU A 121 -6.53 6.92 0.86
N GLU A 122 -6.60 8.25 1.02
CA GLU A 122 -7.86 8.92 1.33
C GLU A 122 -8.94 8.66 0.26
N LYS A 123 -8.54 8.63 -1.02
CA LYS A 123 -9.45 8.30 -2.12
C LYS A 123 -9.96 6.87 -2.02
N PHE A 124 -9.09 5.92 -1.70
CA PHE A 124 -9.47 4.53 -1.50
C PHE A 124 -10.41 4.37 -0.29
N MET A 125 -10.09 4.97 0.86
CA MET A 125 -10.94 4.91 2.06
C MET A 125 -12.33 5.52 1.80
N LYS A 126 -12.41 6.64 1.06
CA LYS A 126 -13.68 7.22 0.61
C LYS A 126 -14.45 6.28 -0.33
N SER A 127 -13.77 5.50 -1.15
CA SER A 127 -14.42 4.51 -2.03
C SER A 127 -15.04 3.36 -1.25
N ILE A 128 -14.39 2.87 -0.19
CA ILE A 128 -14.96 1.88 0.73
C ILE A 128 -16.18 2.44 1.46
N GLY A 129 -16.09 3.68 1.97
CA GLY A 129 -17.21 4.32 2.66
C GLY A 129 -18.48 4.47 1.81
N ARG A 130 -18.34 4.52 0.48
CA ARG A 130 -19.48 4.52 -0.47
C ARG A 130 -20.08 3.13 -0.71
N LEU A 131 -19.36 2.05 -0.43
CA LEU A 131 -19.89 0.68 -0.51
C LEU A 131 -20.63 0.25 0.77
N ALA A 132 -20.36 0.94 1.88
CA ALA A 132 -20.96 0.66 3.19
C ALA A 132 -22.26 1.45 3.47
N ASN A 133 -22.60 2.41 2.60
CA ASN A 133 -23.84 3.21 2.63
C ASN A 133 -24.75 2.80 1.47
#